data_AF-A0A9X0R6V0-F1
#
_entry.id   AF-A0A9X0R6V0-F1
#
_cell.length_a   1.000
_cell.length_b   1.000
_cell.length_c   1.000
_cell.angle_alpha   90.00
_cell.angle_beta   90.00
_cell.angle_gamma   90.00
#
_symmetry.space_group_name_H-M   'P 1'
#
loop_
_entity.id
_entity.type
_entity.pdbx_description
1 polymer ?
#
loop_
_entity_poly.entity_id
_entity_poly.type
_entity_poly.pdbx_seq_one_letter_code
_entity_poly.pdbx_strand_id
1 'polypeptide(L)'
;MQVHTLDKAGIINELQLGTGVNQAVQQGRHADFALFMALFSNDVRDTTPTEPITTHRTTEDQLRQRFELPACQALRNDQSSYAISAQQAKLFHSGGMASAKLSHYLQPEVLTYLPEDTENFPEDVYLNLSGHDRRHLAQQENKTLMIMDLYPQLNHALRQDQLRAQV
;
A
#
# COMPACT_ATOMS: atom_id res chain seq x y z
N MET A 1 34.37 -21.58 -0.15
CA MET A 1 33.71 -20.29 0.14
C MET A 1 33.27 -19.64 -1.15
N GLN A 2 32.00 -19.74 -1.52
CA GLN A 2 31.43 -19.03 -2.68
C GLN A 2 29.90 -18.92 -2.60
N VAL A 3 29.36 -18.82 -1.39
CA VAL A 3 27.90 -18.76 -1.15
C VAL A 3 27.36 -17.33 -1.32
N HIS A 4 28.25 -16.33 -1.40
CA HIS A 4 27.88 -14.90 -1.45
C HIS A 4 27.64 -14.34 -2.86
N THR A 5 27.78 -15.13 -3.92
CA THR A 5 27.51 -14.67 -5.30
C THR A 5 26.09 -14.96 -5.76
N LEU A 6 25.38 -15.90 -5.11
CA LEU A 6 23.99 -16.24 -5.47
C LEU A 6 22.98 -15.24 -4.87
N ASP A 7 23.27 -14.69 -3.70
CA ASP A 7 22.35 -13.82 -2.94
C ASP A 7 22.23 -12.39 -3.50
N LYS A 8 23.18 -11.98 -4.38
CA LYS A 8 23.18 -10.66 -5.05
C LYS A 8 22.76 -10.72 -6.51
N ALA A 9 22.69 -11.90 -7.10
CA ALA A 9 22.18 -12.07 -8.45
C ALA A 9 20.67 -12.26 -8.35
N GLY A 10 19.93 -11.16 -8.16
CA GLY A 10 18.52 -11.15 -8.55
C GLY A 10 18.48 -11.48 -10.03
N ILE A 11 18.18 -12.74 -10.36
CA ILE A 11 18.06 -13.20 -11.74
C ILE A 11 16.72 -12.65 -12.25
N ILE A 12 16.77 -11.44 -12.79
CA ILE A 12 15.57 -10.67 -13.18
C ILE A 12 15.00 -11.18 -14.52
N ASN A 13 15.76 -11.95 -15.32
CA ASN A 13 15.35 -12.31 -16.68
C ASN A 13 15.95 -13.64 -17.19
N GLU A 14 15.15 -14.41 -17.94
CA GLU A 14 15.55 -15.64 -18.65
C GLU A 14 16.80 -15.45 -19.55
N LEU A 15 17.00 -14.27 -20.13
CA LEU A 15 18.18 -13.94 -20.93
C LEU A 15 19.51 -14.18 -20.19
N GLN A 16 19.52 -14.10 -18.86
CA GLN A 16 20.71 -14.36 -18.04
C GLN A 16 20.98 -15.86 -17.83
N LEU A 17 19.96 -16.71 -17.99
CA LEU A 17 20.02 -18.17 -17.89
C LEU A 17 20.18 -18.86 -19.26
N GLY A 18 20.13 -18.08 -20.36
CA GLY A 18 20.38 -18.55 -21.71
C GLY A 18 19.42 -19.67 -22.12
N THR A 19 19.95 -20.82 -22.55
CA THR A 19 19.16 -21.98 -22.97
C THR A 19 18.81 -22.95 -21.83
N GLY A 20 19.19 -22.64 -20.58
CA GLY A 20 19.10 -23.56 -19.45
C GLY A 20 17.67 -24.02 -19.12
N VAL A 21 16.69 -23.10 -19.22
CA VAL A 21 15.26 -23.42 -19.01
C VAL A 21 14.74 -24.36 -20.11
N ASN A 22 15.03 -24.03 -21.38
CA ASN A 22 14.61 -24.81 -22.54
C ASN A 22 15.20 -26.23 -22.52
N GLN A 23 16.47 -26.35 -22.16
CA GLN A 23 17.14 -27.64 -22.04
C GLN A 23 16.60 -28.48 -20.87
N ALA A 24 16.23 -27.85 -19.74
CA ALA A 24 15.60 -28.55 -18.62
C ALA A 24 14.23 -29.16 -19.01
N VAL A 25 13.44 -28.45 -19.83
CA VAL A 25 12.16 -28.96 -20.35
C VAL A 25 12.39 -30.09 -21.36
N GLN A 26 13.29 -29.91 -22.33
CA GLN A 26 13.56 -30.92 -23.36
C GLN A 26 14.14 -32.23 -22.79
N GLN A 27 14.91 -32.14 -21.70
CA GLN A 27 15.55 -33.29 -21.07
C GLN A 27 14.72 -33.89 -19.92
N GLY A 28 13.53 -33.36 -19.63
CA GLY A 28 12.67 -33.85 -18.55
C GLY A 28 13.25 -33.65 -17.14
N ARG A 29 14.15 -32.69 -16.95
CA ARG A 29 14.80 -32.38 -15.67
C ARG A 29 13.91 -31.49 -14.81
N HIS A 30 12.82 -32.06 -14.31
CA HIS A 30 11.78 -31.34 -13.56
C HIS A 30 12.29 -30.59 -12.33
N ALA A 31 13.30 -31.12 -11.63
CA ALA A 31 13.87 -30.47 -10.45
C ALA A 31 14.60 -29.17 -10.79
N ASP A 32 15.40 -29.16 -11.86
CA ASP A 32 16.13 -27.97 -12.28
C ASP A 32 15.20 -26.91 -12.86
N PHE A 33 14.16 -27.33 -13.59
CA PHE A 33 13.12 -26.42 -14.07
C PHE A 33 12.37 -25.74 -12.92
N ALA A 34 11.95 -26.51 -11.90
CA ALA A 34 11.28 -25.96 -10.72
C ALA A 34 12.18 -24.98 -9.96
N LEU A 35 13.48 -25.28 -9.86
CA LEU A 35 14.47 -24.38 -9.25
C LEU A 35 14.61 -23.07 -10.03
N PHE A 36 14.69 -23.11 -11.36
CA PHE A 36 14.76 -21.90 -12.18
C PHE A 36 13.50 -21.03 -12.06
N MET A 37 12.31 -21.65 -12.01
CA MET A 37 11.06 -20.92 -11.78
C MET A 37 11.03 -20.23 -10.40
N ALA A 38 11.51 -20.90 -9.36
CA ALA A 38 11.61 -20.33 -8.01
C ALA A 38 12.64 -19.18 -7.92
N LEU A 39 13.65 -19.14 -8.80
CA LEU A 39 14.63 -18.07 -8.88
C LEU A 39 14.11 -16.82 -9.61
N PHE A 40 13.10 -16.96 -10.49
CA PHE A 40 12.54 -15.83 -11.25
C PHE A 40 11.48 -15.03 -10.50
N SER A 41 10.75 -15.64 -9.55
CA SER A 41 9.82 -14.89 -8.71
C SER A 41 9.83 -15.43 -7.29
N ASN A 42 10.13 -14.51 -6.35
CA ASN A 42 10.05 -14.76 -4.91
C ASN A 42 8.63 -14.53 -4.37
N ASP A 43 7.70 -14.02 -5.19
CA ASP A 43 6.34 -13.71 -4.78
C ASP A 43 5.37 -14.75 -5.36
N VAL A 44 4.78 -15.56 -4.46
CA VAL A 44 3.77 -16.57 -4.78
C VAL A 44 2.56 -15.97 -5.53
N ARG A 45 2.37 -14.64 -5.46
CA ARG A 45 1.26 -13.94 -6.09
C ARG A 45 1.40 -13.74 -7.60
N ASP A 46 2.61 -13.77 -8.15
CA ASP A 46 2.85 -13.54 -9.58
C ASP A 46 2.30 -14.66 -10.47
N THR A 47 2.12 -15.86 -9.91
CA THR A 47 1.66 -17.04 -10.65
C THR A 47 0.17 -17.34 -10.48
N THR A 48 -0.54 -16.57 -9.65
CA THR A 48 -1.99 -16.79 -9.43
C THR A 48 -2.76 -16.32 -10.67
N PRO A 49 -3.38 -17.21 -11.45
CA PRO A 49 -4.24 -16.79 -12.54
C PRO A 49 -5.47 -16.11 -11.92
N THR A 50 -5.53 -14.79 -11.99
CA THR A 50 -6.73 -14.06 -11.59
C THR A 50 -7.66 -14.00 -12.78
N GLU A 51 -8.80 -14.67 -12.69
CA GLU A 51 -9.87 -14.47 -13.66
C GLU A 51 -10.34 -13.02 -13.57
N PRO A 52 -10.51 -12.31 -14.69
CA PRO A 52 -11.06 -10.96 -14.67
C PRO A 52 -12.51 -11.05 -14.18
N ILE A 53 -12.73 -10.73 -12.91
CA ILE A 53 -14.07 -10.61 -12.34
C ILE A 53 -14.73 -9.47 -13.10
N THR A 54 -15.75 -9.81 -13.89
CA THR A 54 -16.58 -8.82 -14.57
C THR A 54 -17.47 -8.18 -13.52
N THR A 55 -16.94 -7.20 -12.79
CA THR A 55 -17.71 -6.44 -11.82
C THR A 55 -18.75 -5.64 -12.58
N HIS A 56 -20.02 -6.01 -12.44
CA HIS A 56 -21.12 -5.19 -12.93
C HIS A 56 -20.97 -3.79 -12.36
N ARG A 57 -21.02 -2.78 -13.24
CA ARG A 57 -20.83 -1.36 -12.95
C ARG A 57 -22.05 -0.76 -12.24
N THR A 58 -22.56 -1.47 -11.24
CA THR A 58 -23.50 -0.92 -10.27
C THR A 58 -22.67 -0.58 -9.05
N THR A 59 -22.12 0.63 -9.08
CA THR A 59 -21.39 1.16 -7.93
C THR A 59 -22.35 1.26 -6.76
N GLU A 60 -21.90 0.91 -5.56
CA GLU A 60 -22.68 1.00 -4.32
C GLU A 60 -23.40 2.36 -4.19
N ASP A 61 -22.73 3.45 -4.56
CA ASP A 61 -23.30 4.80 -4.59
C ASP A 61 -24.59 4.90 -5.41
N GLN A 62 -24.67 4.23 -6.57
CA GLN A 62 -25.85 4.24 -7.43
C GLN A 62 -27.02 3.49 -6.78
N LEU A 63 -26.74 2.40 -6.07
CA LEU A 63 -27.76 1.66 -5.33
C LEU A 63 -28.27 2.48 -4.17
N ARG A 64 -27.38 3.13 -3.41
CA ARG A 64 -27.74 3.95 -2.25
C ARG A 64 -28.56 5.17 -2.64
N GLN A 65 -28.22 5.80 -3.77
CA GLN A 65 -29.05 6.85 -4.37
C GLN A 65 -30.44 6.33 -4.77
N ARG A 66 -30.52 5.15 -5.41
CA ARG A 66 -31.79 4.56 -5.83
C ARG A 66 -32.71 4.20 -4.67
N PHE A 67 -32.14 3.78 -3.54
CA PHE A 67 -32.87 3.40 -2.33
C PHE A 67 -33.02 4.53 -1.31
N GLU A 68 -32.57 5.75 -1.64
CA GLU A 68 -32.59 6.92 -0.75
C GLU A 68 -31.99 6.61 0.65
N LEU A 69 -30.92 5.80 0.65
CA LEU A 69 -30.26 5.41 1.90
C LEU A 69 -29.47 6.60 2.49
N PRO A 70 -29.38 6.69 3.83
CA PRO A 70 -28.60 7.73 4.48
C PRO A 70 -27.11 7.61 4.12
N ALA A 71 -26.30 8.62 4.49
CA ALA A 71 -24.86 8.61 4.24
C ALA A 71 -24.18 7.33 4.78
N CYS A 72 -23.05 6.93 4.17
CA CYS A 72 -22.32 5.74 4.66
C CYS A 72 -21.85 6.03 6.07
N GLN A 73 -22.01 5.04 6.95
CA GLN A 73 -21.39 5.10 8.26
C GLN A 73 -19.87 5.20 8.04
N ALA A 74 -19.27 6.27 8.56
CA ALA A 74 -17.85 6.47 8.41
C ALA A 74 -17.09 5.41 9.24
N LEU A 75 -16.08 4.81 8.62
CA LEU A 75 -15.27 3.77 9.26
C LEU A 75 -14.38 4.35 10.35
N ARG A 76 -13.97 5.61 10.19
CA ARG A 76 -13.00 6.29 11.05
C ARG A 76 -13.58 7.59 11.60
N ASN A 77 -13.17 7.91 12.83
CA ASN A 77 -13.44 9.19 13.47
C ASN A 77 -12.88 10.40 12.71
N ASP A 78 -13.67 11.45 12.75
CA ASP A 78 -13.31 12.83 12.45
C ASP A 78 -13.62 13.69 13.69
N GLN A 79 -13.20 14.95 13.71
CA GLN A 79 -13.47 15.88 14.81
C GLN A 79 -14.97 15.98 15.12
N SER A 80 -15.82 15.92 14.08
CA SER A 80 -17.28 15.93 14.20
C SER A 80 -17.84 14.67 14.88
N SER A 81 -17.14 13.54 14.82
CA SER A 81 -17.60 12.25 15.34
C SER A 81 -17.69 12.22 16.87
N TYR A 82 -16.86 12.99 17.57
CA TYR A 82 -16.90 13.08 19.03
C TYR A 82 -18.19 13.75 19.53
N ALA A 83 -18.67 14.78 18.84
CA ALA A 83 -19.91 15.47 19.21
C ALA A 83 -21.13 14.55 19.05
N ILE A 84 -21.15 13.74 17.98
CA ILE A 84 -22.20 12.76 17.71
C ILE A 84 -22.24 11.71 18.82
N SER A 85 -21.09 11.14 19.18
CA SER A 85 -20.97 10.15 20.27
C SER A 85 -21.45 10.71 21.60
N ALA A 86 -21.03 11.93 21.95
CA ALA A 86 -21.45 12.59 23.17
C ALA A 86 -22.98 12.79 23.23
N GLN A 87 -23.60 13.15 22.10
CA GLN A 87 -25.05 13.28 22.00
C GLN A 87 -25.75 11.93 22.15
N GLN A 88 -25.26 10.87 21.51
CA GLN A 88 -25.82 9.53 21.63
C GLN A 88 -25.70 8.98 23.05
N ALA A 89 -24.55 9.20 23.71
CA ALA A 89 -24.35 8.85 25.12
C ALA A 89 -25.30 9.63 26.05
N LYS A 90 -25.52 10.92 25.78
CA LYS A 90 -26.50 11.74 26.52
C LYS A 90 -27.92 11.19 26.35
N LEU A 91 -28.31 10.81 25.14
CA LEU A 91 -29.62 10.22 24.84
C LEU A 91 -29.79 8.82 25.44
N PHE A 92 -28.71 8.05 25.53
CA PHE A 92 -28.69 6.79 26.27
C PHE A 92 -28.96 7.01 27.75
N HIS A 93 -28.31 8.01 28.36
CA HIS A 93 -28.51 8.33 29.77
C HIS A 93 -29.92 8.87 30.07
N SER A 94 -30.49 9.70 29.19
CA SER A 94 -31.80 10.33 29.43
C SER A 94 -33.00 9.49 28.99
N GLY A 95 -32.88 8.77 27.89
CA GLY A 95 -33.98 8.06 27.22
C GLY A 95 -33.74 6.57 27.02
N GLY A 96 -32.65 6.03 27.57
CA GLY A 96 -32.29 4.62 27.48
C GLY A 96 -31.89 4.17 26.09
N MET A 97 -31.87 2.85 25.89
CA MET A 97 -31.33 2.22 24.69
C MET A 97 -32.13 2.55 23.41
N ALA A 98 -33.46 2.71 23.52
CA ALA A 98 -34.31 3.01 22.36
C ALA A 98 -33.99 4.38 21.76
N SER A 99 -33.79 5.39 22.62
CA SER A 99 -33.42 6.75 22.22
C SER A 99 -32.04 6.79 21.57
N ALA A 100 -31.06 6.09 22.15
CA ALA A 100 -29.72 5.99 21.58
C ALA A 100 -29.71 5.30 20.21
N LYS A 101 -30.43 4.18 20.06
CA LYS A 101 -30.54 3.46 18.77
C LYS A 101 -31.18 4.32 17.69
N LEU A 102 -32.26 5.02 18.02
CA LEU A 102 -32.91 5.92 17.07
C LEU A 102 -31.96 7.03 16.61
N SER A 103 -31.24 7.65 17.55
CA SER A 103 -30.24 8.66 17.22
C SER A 103 -29.13 8.11 16.33
N HIS A 104 -28.67 6.89 16.59
CA HIS A 104 -27.65 6.22 15.78
C HIS A 104 -28.15 5.90 14.36
N TYR A 105 -29.40 5.44 14.20
CA TYR A 105 -29.95 5.17 12.88
C TYR A 105 -30.19 6.44 12.04
N LEU A 106 -30.46 7.58 12.68
CA LEU A 106 -30.59 8.86 12.00
C LEU A 106 -29.23 9.47 11.63
N GLN A 107 -28.27 9.41 12.55
CA GLN A 107 -26.93 9.93 12.37
C GLN A 107 -25.92 8.90 12.91
N PRO A 108 -25.40 8.02 12.04
CA PRO A 108 -24.55 6.92 12.47
C PRO A 108 -23.24 7.45 13.06
N GLU A 109 -22.87 6.88 14.21
CA GLU A 109 -21.56 7.08 14.82
C GLU A 109 -20.50 6.33 14.02
N VAL A 110 -19.24 6.74 14.12
CA VAL A 110 -18.14 6.04 13.46
C VAL A 110 -17.88 4.68 14.07
N LEU A 111 -17.37 3.75 13.27
CA LEU A 111 -17.10 2.39 13.75
C LEU A 111 -15.85 2.30 14.63
N THR A 112 -14.85 3.16 14.41
CA THR A 112 -13.59 3.09 15.16
C THR A 112 -13.06 4.48 15.44
N TYR A 113 -12.70 4.69 16.71
CA TYR A 113 -11.96 5.86 17.18
C TYR A 113 -10.47 5.52 17.15
N LEU A 114 -9.76 6.10 16.20
CA LEU A 114 -8.30 6.02 16.15
C LEU A 114 -7.70 7.24 16.85
N PRO A 115 -6.55 7.07 17.53
CA PRO A 115 -5.79 8.19 18.06
C PRO A 115 -5.35 9.13 16.94
N GLU A 116 -5.34 10.43 17.23
CA GLU A 116 -4.77 11.45 16.35
C GLU A 116 -3.24 11.34 16.33
N ASP A 117 -2.59 11.83 15.26
CA ASP A 117 -1.13 11.89 15.11
C ASP A 117 -0.35 10.55 15.18
N THR A 118 -1.01 9.43 14.87
CA THR A 118 -0.40 8.08 14.89
C THR A 118 -0.23 7.43 13.51
N GLU A 119 -0.38 8.20 12.42
CA GLU A 119 -0.23 7.70 11.04
C GLU A 119 -1.06 6.43 10.77
N ASN A 120 -2.26 6.37 11.36
CA ASN A 120 -3.24 5.28 11.26
C ASN A 120 -2.85 3.98 11.98
N PHE A 121 -1.83 4.03 12.84
CA PHE A 121 -1.50 2.90 13.71
C PHE A 121 -2.25 2.99 15.04
N PRO A 122 -2.56 1.84 15.67
CA PRO A 122 -2.94 1.81 17.07
C PRO A 122 -1.86 2.48 17.92
N GLU A 123 -2.28 3.16 18.99
CA GLU A 123 -1.38 3.88 19.91
C GLU A 123 -0.24 2.98 20.39
N ASP A 124 -0.57 1.76 20.81
CA ASP A 124 0.40 0.76 21.27
C ASP A 124 1.46 0.45 20.22
N VAL A 125 1.09 0.36 18.95
CA VAL A 125 2.04 0.05 17.88
C VAL A 125 2.92 1.26 17.61
N TYR A 126 2.30 2.44 17.45
CA TYR A 126 3.01 3.67 17.14
C TYR A 126 4.02 4.07 18.21
N LEU A 127 3.65 3.93 19.49
CA LEU A 127 4.52 4.21 20.63
C LEU A 127 5.67 3.21 20.79
N ASN A 128 5.57 2.02 20.20
CA ASN A 128 6.66 1.03 20.18
C ASN A 128 7.61 1.19 18.98
N LEU A 129 7.25 1.99 17.97
CA LEU A 129 8.14 2.28 16.85
C LEU A 129 9.34 3.12 17.30
N SER A 130 10.49 2.88 16.67
CA SER A 130 11.69 3.67 16.90
C SER A 130 11.47 5.10 16.41
N GLY A 131 12.22 6.07 16.98
CA GLY A 131 12.14 7.46 16.55
C GLY A 131 12.53 7.67 15.07
N HIS A 132 13.32 6.77 14.49
CA HIS A 132 13.65 6.78 13.07
C HIS A 132 12.46 6.34 12.22
N ASP A 133 11.76 5.30 12.63
CA ASP A 133 10.57 4.80 11.93
C ASP A 133 9.45 5.84 11.96
N ARG A 134 9.17 6.46 13.11
CA ARG A 134 8.17 7.54 13.20
C ARG A 134 8.47 8.72 12.28
N ARG A 135 9.74 9.11 12.14
CA ARG A 135 10.14 10.14 11.17
C ARG A 135 9.95 9.66 9.74
N HIS A 136 10.27 8.40 9.44
CA HIS A 136 10.07 7.84 8.10
C HIS A 136 8.58 7.81 7.72
N LEU A 137 7.71 7.44 8.66
CA LEU A 137 6.25 7.50 8.50
C LEU A 137 5.76 8.93 8.26
N ALA A 138 6.22 9.90 9.07
CA ALA A 138 5.87 11.31 8.88
C ALA A 138 6.46 11.93 7.60
N GLN A 139 7.54 11.37 7.06
CA GLN A 139 8.22 11.81 5.83
C GLN A 139 7.70 11.14 4.56
N GLN A 140 6.62 10.37 4.65
CA GLN A 140 6.00 9.68 3.51
C GLN A 140 5.26 10.67 2.57
N GLU A 141 5.76 11.90 2.44
CA GLU A 141 5.50 12.71 1.27
C GLU A 141 6.25 12.09 0.09
N ASN A 142 5.52 11.92 -1.01
CA ASN A 142 6.00 11.38 -2.27
C ASN A 142 7.43 11.84 -2.55
N LYS A 143 8.38 10.94 -2.33
CA LYS A 143 9.71 11.07 -2.91
C LYS A 143 9.51 10.89 -4.41
N THR A 144 9.13 11.98 -5.07
CA THR A 144 9.20 12.12 -6.52
C THR A 144 10.59 11.63 -6.86
N LEU A 145 10.68 10.48 -7.51
CA LEU A 145 11.94 9.87 -7.90
C LEU A 145 12.58 10.81 -8.92
N MET A 146 13.25 11.85 -8.44
CA MET A 146 14.06 12.77 -9.24
C MET A 146 15.36 12.05 -9.59
N ILE A 147 15.30 11.07 -10.47
CA ILE A 147 16.51 10.50 -11.08
C ILE A 147 16.29 10.18 -12.57
N MET A 148 15.55 11.01 -13.31
CA MET A 148 15.69 11.08 -14.77
C MET A 148 16.52 12.28 -15.23
N ASP A 149 16.46 13.41 -14.52
CA ASP A 149 17.15 14.64 -14.95
C ASP A 149 18.56 14.84 -14.37
N LEU A 150 18.98 14.02 -13.41
CA LEU A 150 20.26 14.17 -12.70
C LEU A 150 21.46 13.81 -13.61
N TYR A 151 21.31 12.78 -14.44
CA TYR A 151 22.34 12.35 -15.40
C TYR A 151 22.63 13.40 -16.50
N PRO A 152 21.62 13.98 -17.19
CA PRO A 152 21.89 15.03 -18.16
C PRO A 152 22.44 16.32 -17.53
N GLN A 153 22.01 16.68 -16.31
CA GLN A 153 22.53 17.86 -15.59
C GLN A 153 24.02 17.73 -15.23
N LEU A 154 24.45 16.58 -14.73
CA LEU A 154 25.86 16.32 -14.43
C LEU A 154 26.74 16.38 -15.69
N ASN A 155 26.27 15.79 -16.79
CA ASN A 155 26.98 15.86 -18.07
C ASN A 155 27.09 17.29 -18.60
N HIS A 156 26.03 18.10 -18.45
CA HIS A 156 26.05 19.49 -18.88
C HIS A 156 27.03 20.32 -18.06
N ALA A 157 27.04 20.15 -16.73
CA ALA A 157 27.96 20.82 -15.83
C ALA A 157 29.43 20.45 -16.13
N LEU A 158 29.72 19.16 -16.35
CA LEU A 158 31.05 18.69 -16.71
C LEU A 158 31.56 19.33 -18.01
N ARG A 159 30.72 19.39 -19.05
CA ARG A 159 31.09 20.03 -20.32
C ARG A 159 31.34 21.53 -20.17
N GLN A 160 30.54 22.22 -19.36
CA GLN A 160 30.73 23.64 -19.09
C GLN A 160 32.05 23.91 -18.37
N ASP A 161 32.45 23.05 -17.44
CA ASP A 161 33.72 23.17 -16.73
C ASP A 161 34.92 22.94 -17.66
N GLN A 162 34.84 21.93 -18.52
CA GLN A 162 35.86 21.67 -19.55
C GLN A 162 36.04 22.82 -20.52
N LEU A 163 34.94 23.47 -20.95
CA LEU A 163 35.00 24.63 -21.83
C LEU A 163 35.62 25.85 -21.13
N ARG A 164 35.40 26.01 -19.83
CA ARG A 164 36.02 27.08 -19.04
C ARG A 164 37.52 26.87 -18.84
N ALA A 165 37.97 25.61 -18.75
CA ALA A 165 39.38 25.27 -18.57
C ALA A 165 40.22 25.39 -19.87
N GLN A 166 39.58 25.55 -21.04
CA GLN A 166 40.23 25.67 -22.34
C GLN A 166 40.39 27.12 -22.85
N VAL A 167 39.96 28.10 -22.06
CA VAL A 167 40.17 29.54 -22.28
C VAL A 167 41.28 30.03 -21.36
#